data_AF-A0A2U2ZMC8-F1
#
_entry.id   AF-A0A2U2ZMC8-F1
#
_cell.length_a   1.000
_cell.length_b   1.000
_cell.length_c   1.000
_cell.angle_alpha   90.00
_cell.angle_beta   90.00
_cell.angle_gamma   90.00
#
_symmetry.space_group_name_H-M   'P 1'
#
loop_
_entity.id
_entity.type
_entity.pdbx_description
1 polymer ?
#
loop_
_entity_poly.entity_id
_entity_poly.type
_entity_poly.pdbx_seq_one_letter_code
_entity_poly.pdbx_strand_id
1 'polypeptide(L)'
;MTTPGFRPTHVVPQHGMPAWEAPDPARPTVPLDPLLPVQLVERRGDWGHVRCANGWSAWVDGRLLVAVPKDPPVADAPLAHTADPRPLLARADETLARYRAAVEELAGGGLDAETFQSRTRGLRIGVVVDGESVWLYDAQHGRWAYADGTRLSVYAAEDAPRAAAGDPGHAPTQVVTPDGP
;
A
#
# COMPACT_ATOMS: atom_id res chain seq x y z
N MET A 1 -12.82 -22.13 9.14
CA MET A 1 -13.89 -21.11 9.13
C MET A 1 -13.23 -19.74 9.02
N THR A 2 -13.52 -18.98 7.97
CA THR A 2 -13.00 -17.63 7.77
C THR A 2 -13.92 -16.60 8.42
N THR A 3 -13.35 -15.57 9.03
CA THR A 3 -14.11 -14.50 9.68
C THR A 3 -14.80 -13.65 8.60
N PRO A 4 -16.13 -13.44 8.67
CA PRO A 4 -16.83 -12.54 7.75
C PRO A 4 -16.18 -11.15 7.74
N GLY A 5 -15.90 -10.62 6.55
CA GLY A 5 -15.29 -9.30 6.39
C GLY A 5 -13.78 -9.21 6.65
N PHE A 6 -13.07 -10.34 6.80
CA PHE A 6 -11.61 -10.35 6.74
C PHE A 6 -11.14 -9.92 5.34
N ARG A 7 -10.31 -8.87 5.29
CA ARG A 7 -9.61 -8.44 4.07
C ARG A 7 -8.13 -8.30 4.39
N PRO A 8 -7.24 -9.11 3.78
CA PRO A 8 -5.82 -9.00 4.05
C PRO A 8 -5.33 -7.62 3.58
N THR A 9 -4.40 -7.08 4.34
CA THR A 9 -3.75 -5.78 4.04
C THR A 9 -2.25 -5.93 4.02
N HIS A 10 -1.75 -6.98 4.66
CA HIS A 10 -0.35 -7.30 4.78
C HIS A 10 -0.17 -8.82 4.74
N VAL A 11 1.07 -9.24 4.53
CA VAL A 11 1.53 -10.62 4.56
C VAL A 11 2.74 -10.69 5.49
N VAL A 12 2.81 -11.77 6.25
CA VAL A 12 3.97 -12.10 7.10
C VAL A 12 5.18 -12.41 6.21
N PRO A 13 6.40 -11.97 6.55
CA PRO A 13 7.61 -12.32 5.81
C PRO A 13 7.78 -13.82 5.58
N GLN A 14 8.57 -14.16 4.56
CA GLN A 14 8.87 -15.56 4.18
C GLN A 14 9.51 -16.42 5.28
N HIS A 15 10.00 -15.82 6.37
CA HIS A 15 10.60 -16.51 7.51
C HIS A 15 9.66 -16.60 8.72
N GLY A 16 8.38 -16.25 8.57
CA GLY A 16 7.43 -16.13 9.67
C GLY A 16 7.63 -14.84 10.46
N MET A 17 6.92 -14.70 11.57
CA MET A 17 7.09 -13.54 12.46
C MET A 17 6.71 -13.89 13.90
N PRO A 18 7.51 -13.49 14.91
CA PRO A 18 7.09 -13.63 16.30
C PRO A 18 5.82 -12.82 16.58
N ALA A 19 5.01 -13.29 17.52
CA ALA A 19 3.75 -12.68 17.88
C ALA A 19 3.62 -12.56 19.39
N TRP A 20 2.79 -11.62 19.85
CA TRP A 20 2.58 -11.32 21.27
C TRP A 20 1.10 -11.04 21.58
N GLU A 21 0.66 -11.33 22.81
CA GLU A 21 -0.70 -11.01 23.26
C GLU A 21 -0.91 -9.51 23.50
N ALA A 22 0.17 -8.82 23.86
CA ALA A 22 0.23 -7.37 24.11
C ALA A 22 1.51 -6.81 23.44
N PRO A 23 1.63 -5.49 23.24
CA PRO A 23 2.85 -4.87 22.72
C PRO A 23 3.99 -4.85 23.78
N ASP A 24 4.35 -6.03 24.28
CA ASP A 24 5.36 -6.30 25.29
C ASP A 24 6.31 -7.39 24.75
N PRO A 25 7.57 -7.04 24.41
CA PRO A 25 8.47 -7.98 23.77
C PRO A 25 8.87 -9.16 24.68
N ALA A 26 8.66 -9.05 26.01
CA ALA A 26 9.08 -10.06 26.98
C ALA A 26 8.20 -11.31 27.01
N ARG A 27 7.03 -11.32 26.36
CA ARG A 27 6.03 -12.40 26.48
C ARG A 27 5.52 -12.88 25.12
N PRO A 28 6.36 -13.56 24.32
CA PRO A 28 5.95 -14.07 23.01
C PRO A 28 4.92 -15.20 23.15
N THR A 29 4.05 -15.31 22.14
CA THR A 29 3.12 -16.42 21.96
C THR A 29 3.53 -17.24 20.72
N VAL A 30 2.64 -18.09 20.23
CA VAL A 30 2.83 -18.88 19.00
C VAL A 30 3.11 -17.91 17.84
N PRO A 31 4.21 -18.11 17.06
CA PRO A 31 4.56 -17.23 15.96
C PRO A 31 3.55 -17.33 14.80
N LEU A 32 3.53 -16.31 13.96
CA LEU A 32 2.81 -16.34 12.70
C LEU A 32 3.59 -17.15 11.67
N ASP A 33 2.86 -17.98 10.93
CA ASP A 33 3.42 -18.77 9.84
C ASP A 33 3.96 -17.86 8.72
N PRO A 34 5.01 -18.32 8.00
CA PRO A 34 5.50 -17.65 6.80
C PRO A 34 4.40 -17.34 5.79
N LEU A 35 4.47 -16.16 5.18
CA LEU A 35 3.56 -15.73 4.11
C LEU A 35 2.07 -15.73 4.49
N LEU A 36 1.76 -15.78 5.79
CA LEU A 36 0.39 -15.74 6.29
C LEU A 36 -0.26 -14.37 5.96
N PRO A 37 -1.40 -14.34 5.26
CA PRO A 37 -2.15 -13.11 5.04
C PRO A 37 -2.78 -12.62 6.34
N VAL A 38 -2.57 -11.33 6.65
CA VAL A 38 -3.08 -10.69 7.86
C VAL A 38 -3.72 -9.34 7.56
N GLN A 39 -4.67 -8.96 8.41
CA GLN A 39 -5.26 -7.64 8.41
C GLN A 39 -4.63 -6.83 9.54
N LEU A 40 -3.86 -5.79 9.23
CA LEU A 40 -3.41 -4.83 10.22
C LEU A 40 -4.61 -3.99 10.66
N VAL A 41 -4.97 -4.10 11.94
CA VAL A 41 -6.15 -3.42 12.51
C VAL A 41 -5.77 -2.16 13.29
N GLU A 42 -4.56 -2.12 13.86
CA GLU A 42 -4.09 -0.98 14.66
C GLU A 42 -2.54 -0.90 14.62
N ARG A 43 -1.98 0.30 14.77
CA ARG A 43 -0.56 0.51 15.06
C ARG A 43 -0.36 1.27 16.38
N ARG A 44 0.65 0.89 17.15
CA ARG A 44 1.13 1.61 18.35
C ARG A 44 2.65 1.71 18.33
N GLY A 45 3.16 2.84 17.84
CA GLY A 45 4.58 2.96 17.53
C GLY A 45 5.00 1.90 16.52
N ASP A 46 6.05 1.14 16.84
CA ASP A 46 6.56 0.06 15.99
C ASP A 46 5.66 -1.19 16.00
N TRP A 47 4.72 -1.29 16.94
CA TRP A 47 3.83 -2.43 17.06
C TRP A 47 2.67 -2.37 16.07
N GLY A 48 2.34 -3.52 15.47
CA GLY A 48 1.14 -3.72 14.68
C GLY A 48 0.23 -4.76 15.33
N HIS A 49 -1.03 -4.42 15.58
CA HIS A 49 -2.05 -5.40 15.95
C HIS A 49 -2.65 -5.96 14.67
N VAL A 50 -2.55 -7.27 14.50
CA VAL A 50 -2.99 -7.98 13.30
C VAL A 50 -4.08 -8.99 13.62
N ARG A 51 -5.01 -9.17 12.68
CA ARG A 51 -6.03 -10.20 12.71
C ARG A 51 -5.76 -11.20 11.59
N CYS A 52 -5.93 -12.49 11.88
CA CYS A 52 -5.84 -13.58 10.92
C CYS A 52 -7.23 -13.97 10.40
N ALA A 53 -7.28 -14.70 9.28
CA ALA A 53 -8.55 -15.12 8.67
C ALA A 53 -9.41 -16.00 9.60
N ASN A 54 -8.80 -16.78 10.49
CA ASN A 54 -9.48 -17.63 11.49
C ASN A 54 -10.01 -16.85 12.70
N GLY A 55 -9.83 -15.52 12.76
CA GLY A 55 -10.29 -14.67 13.86
C GLY A 55 -9.28 -14.49 14.99
N TRP A 56 -8.18 -15.26 14.99
CA TRP A 56 -7.10 -15.05 15.95
C TRP A 56 -6.36 -13.74 15.67
N SER A 57 -5.95 -13.04 16.72
CA SER A 57 -5.28 -11.74 16.63
C SER A 57 -4.06 -11.69 17.54
N ALA A 58 -3.06 -10.92 17.15
CA ALA A 58 -1.82 -10.77 17.89
C ALA A 58 -1.14 -9.44 17.58
N TRP A 59 -0.24 -9.02 18.47
CA TRP A 59 0.70 -7.94 18.23
C TRP A 59 1.98 -8.49 17.59
N VAL A 60 2.57 -7.71 16.69
CA VAL A 60 3.83 -8.02 16.01
C VAL A 60 4.68 -6.76 15.81
N ASP A 61 5.95 -6.90 15.40
CA ASP A 61 6.72 -5.78 14.86
C ASP A 61 6.12 -5.37 13.50
N GLY A 62 5.32 -4.31 13.52
CA GLY A 62 4.57 -3.84 12.36
C GLY A 62 5.47 -3.31 11.25
N ARG A 63 6.74 -3.03 11.52
CA ARG A 63 7.70 -2.58 10.48
C ARG A 63 8.10 -3.70 9.54
N LEU A 64 7.97 -4.95 9.99
CA LEU A 64 8.37 -6.13 9.23
C LEU A 64 7.23 -6.68 8.34
N LEU A 65 6.01 -6.17 8.47
CA LEU A 65 4.88 -6.61 7.66
C LEU A 65 5.02 -6.15 6.21
N VAL A 66 4.80 -7.06 5.26
CA VAL A 66 4.80 -6.75 3.82
C VAL A 66 3.40 -6.31 3.42
N ALA A 67 3.22 -5.05 3.00
CA ALA A 67 1.90 -4.57 2.58
C ALA A 67 1.44 -5.28 1.29
N VAL A 68 0.16 -5.63 1.23
CA VAL A 68 -0.51 -6.12 0.02
C VAL A 68 -1.42 -4.99 -0.48
N PRO A 69 -1.41 -4.64 -1.78
CA PRO A 69 -2.36 -3.70 -2.35
C PRO A 69 -3.80 -4.12 -2.00
N LYS A 70 -4.63 -3.17 -1.59
CA LYS A 70 -6.07 -3.41 -1.39
C LYS A 70 -6.75 -3.33 -2.76
N ASP A 71 -7.71 -4.21 -3.02
CA ASP A 71 -8.58 -4.09 -4.20
C ASP A 71 -9.23 -2.70 -4.25
N PRO A 72 -9.36 -2.09 -5.44
CA PRO A 72 -9.96 -0.78 -5.57
C PRO A 72 -11.47 -0.82 -5.22
N PRO A 73 -12.03 0.23 -4.60
CA PRO A 73 -13.45 0.49 -4.70
C PRO A 73 -13.77 0.80 -6.17
N VAL A 74 -14.74 0.10 -6.75
CA VAL A 74 -15.38 0.56 -7.98
C VAL A 74 -15.95 1.95 -7.68
N ALA A 75 -15.42 2.99 -8.29
CA ALA A 75 -15.90 4.36 -8.10
C ALA A 75 -15.92 5.09 -9.45
N ASP A 76 -17.11 5.57 -9.79
CA ASP A 76 -17.53 6.31 -10.99
C ASP A 76 -16.85 7.69 -11.17
N ALA A 77 -15.54 7.80 -10.96
CA ALA A 77 -14.80 9.03 -11.22
C ALA A 77 -14.33 9.09 -12.69
N PRO A 78 -14.47 10.24 -13.38
CA PRO A 78 -13.98 10.38 -14.75
C PRO A 78 -12.49 10.09 -14.82
N LEU A 79 -12.13 9.09 -15.63
CA LEU A 79 -10.76 8.70 -15.94
C LEU A 79 -9.97 9.95 -16.37
N ALA A 80 -9.11 10.45 -15.49
CA ALA A 80 -8.12 11.45 -15.87
C ALA A 80 -7.16 10.76 -16.84
N HIS A 81 -7.43 10.96 -18.15
CA HIS A 81 -6.64 10.59 -19.31
C HIS A 81 -5.86 9.27 -19.22
N THR A 82 -6.29 8.29 -20.02
CA THR A 82 -5.50 7.13 -20.46
C THR A 82 -4.03 7.52 -20.71
N ALA A 83 -3.18 7.30 -19.72
CA ALA A 83 -1.75 7.43 -19.87
C ALA A 83 -1.18 6.05 -20.24
N ASP A 84 -0.21 6.06 -21.14
CA ASP A 84 0.56 4.88 -21.52
C ASP A 84 1.38 4.39 -20.30
N PRO A 85 1.30 3.10 -19.90
CA PRO A 85 2.10 2.58 -18.79
C PRO A 85 3.59 2.41 -19.11
N ARG A 86 3.97 2.37 -20.40
CA ARG A 86 5.36 2.09 -20.83
C ARG A 86 6.42 3.01 -20.23
N PRO A 87 6.20 4.34 -20.10
CA PRO A 87 7.19 5.22 -19.47
C PRO A 87 7.44 4.92 -17.99
N LEU A 88 6.41 4.55 -17.22
CA LEU A 88 6.59 4.16 -15.81
C LEU A 88 7.28 2.80 -15.69
N LEU A 89 6.96 1.85 -16.57
CA LEU A 89 7.67 0.57 -16.65
C LEU A 89 9.15 0.76 -16.98
N ALA A 90 9.48 1.61 -17.96
CA ALA A 90 10.86 1.89 -18.34
C ALA A 90 11.65 2.53 -17.17
N ARG A 91 11.05 3.45 -16.42
CA ARG A 91 11.68 4.05 -15.24
C ARG A 91 11.93 3.04 -14.12
N ALA A 92 10.98 2.14 -13.90
CA ALA A 92 11.15 1.05 -12.92
C ALA A 92 12.31 0.13 -13.34
N ASP A 93 12.38 -0.24 -14.61
CA ASP A 93 13.46 -1.05 -15.18
C ASP A 93 14.83 -0.35 -15.06
N GLU A 94 14.94 0.92 -15.45
CA GLU A 94 16.17 1.72 -15.32
C GLU A 94 16.66 1.82 -13.88
N THR A 95 15.74 2.03 -12.93
CA THR A 95 16.07 2.15 -11.50
C THR A 95 16.54 0.81 -10.95
N LEU A 96 15.90 -0.30 -11.35
CA LEU A 96 16.30 -1.66 -10.98
C LEU A 96 17.66 -2.02 -11.58
N ALA A 97 17.89 -1.68 -12.85
CA ALA A 97 19.15 -1.90 -13.54
C ALA A 97 20.29 -1.12 -12.87
N ARG A 98 20.06 0.12 -12.45
CA ARG A 98 21.06 0.93 -11.70
C ARG A 98 21.41 0.29 -10.37
N TYR A 99 20.42 -0.18 -9.62
CA TYR A 99 20.66 -0.86 -8.35
C TYR A 99 21.44 -2.18 -8.57
N ARG A 100 21.04 -2.98 -9.56
CA ARG A 100 21.72 -4.22 -9.93
C ARG A 100 23.19 -3.98 -10.31
N ALA A 101 23.48 -2.97 -11.13
CA ALA A 101 24.85 -2.64 -11.51
C ALA A 101 25.71 -2.28 -10.28
N ALA A 102 25.16 -1.50 -9.33
CA ALA A 102 25.87 -1.17 -8.09
C ALA A 102 26.13 -2.41 -7.22
N VAL A 103 25.19 -3.36 -7.17
CA VAL A 103 25.36 -4.65 -6.47
C VAL A 103 26.44 -5.51 -7.14
N GLU A 104 26.41 -5.62 -8.47
CA GLU A 104 27.39 -6.38 -9.24
C GLU A 104 28.82 -5.82 -9.05
N GLU A 105 28.98 -4.49 -9.07
CA GLU A 105 30.27 -3.81 -8.86
C GLU A 105 30.78 -3.97 -7.42
N LEU A 106 29.89 -3.84 -6.42
CA LEU A 106 30.21 -4.10 -5.01
C LEU A 106 30.65 -5.56 -4.80
N ALA A 107 29.91 -6.52 -5.36
CA ALA A 107 30.24 -7.94 -5.27
C ALA A 107 31.56 -8.28 -5.98
N GLY A 108 31.89 -7.57 -7.06
CA GLY A 108 33.16 -7.68 -7.77
C GLY A 108 34.33 -6.94 -7.10
N GLY A 109 34.10 -6.21 -6.01
CA GLY A 109 35.11 -5.42 -5.32
C GLY A 109 35.51 -4.11 -6.01
N GLY A 110 34.76 -3.69 -7.04
CA GLY A 110 34.97 -2.42 -7.75
C GLY A 110 34.35 -1.20 -7.06
N LEU A 111 33.54 -1.43 -6.02
CA LEU A 111 32.83 -0.40 -5.27
C LEU A 111 32.99 -0.61 -3.76
N ASP A 112 33.29 0.45 -3.01
CA ASP A 112 33.26 0.39 -1.54
C ASP A 112 31.84 0.60 -0.98
N ALA A 113 31.66 0.30 0.30
CA ALA A 113 30.35 0.36 0.97
C ALA A 113 29.77 1.78 1.06
N GLU A 114 30.61 2.80 1.25
CA GLU A 114 30.18 4.20 1.35
C GLU A 114 29.68 4.71 -0.01
N THR A 115 30.42 4.40 -1.07
CA THR A 115 30.05 4.72 -2.46
C THR A 115 28.80 3.95 -2.87
N PHE A 116 28.66 2.67 -2.48
CA PHE A 116 27.43 1.91 -2.70
C PHE A 116 26.23 2.56 -2.01
N GLN A 117 26.37 2.95 -0.74
CA GLN A 117 25.32 3.65 0.01
C GLN A 117 24.94 4.98 -0.69
N SER A 118 25.94 5.76 -1.09
CA SER A 118 25.73 7.04 -1.79
C SER A 118 25.00 6.84 -3.12
N ARG A 119 25.43 5.88 -3.96
CA ARG A 119 24.84 5.58 -5.27
C ARG A 119 23.42 5.03 -5.21
N THR A 120 23.08 4.33 -4.13
CA THR A 120 21.75 3.72 -3.95
C THR A 120 20.79 4.58 -3.12
N ARG A 121 21.30 5.65 -2.51
CA ARG A 121 20.49 6.54 -1.67
C ARG A 121 19.33 7.15 -2.44
N GLY A 122 18.13 6.99 -1.89
CA GLY A 122 16.91 7.62 -2.44
C GLY A 122 16.34 6.92 -3.68
N LEU A 123 16.93 5.82 -4.14
CA LEU A 123 16.30 4.99 -5.16
C LEU A 123 15.01 4.39 -4.59
N ARG A 124 13.90 4.57 -5.30
CA ARG A 124 12.59 4.03 -4.94
C ARG A 124 12.02 3.27 -6.14
N ILE A 125 11.66 2.02 -5.92
CA ILE A 125 11.07 1.14 -6.95
C ILE A 125 9.91 0.43 -6.31
N GLY A 126 8.76 0.43 -6.98
CA GLY A 126 7.59 -0.35 -6.59
C GLY A 126 6.94 -0.92 -7.84
N VAL A 127 6.92 -2.24 -7.95
CA VAL A 127 6.29 -2.97 -9.05
C VAL A 127 5.60 -4.20 -8.48
N VAL A 128 4.31 -4.33 -8.73
CA VAL A 128 3.54 -5.55 -8.47
C VAL A 128 2.88 -5.95 -9.78
N VAL A 129 3.05 -7.21 -10.20
CA VAL A 129 2.45 -7.75 -11.41
C VAL A 129 1.59 -8.93 -11.01
N ASP A 130 0.33 -8.93 -11.43
CA ASP A 130 -0.61 -10.04 -11.26
C ASP A 130 -1.43 -10.21 -12.55
N GLY A 131 -1.07 -11.22 -13.35
CA GLY A 131 -1.66 -11.41 -14.67
C GLY A 131 -1.49 -10.19 -15.58
N GLU A 132 -2.61 -9.64 -16.05
CA GLU A 132 -2.65 -8.41 -16.88
C GLU A 132 -2.58 -7.11 -16.06
N SER A 133 -2.72 -7.21 -14.74
CA SER A 133 -2.69 -6.08 -13.83
C SER A 133 -1.28 -5.77 -13.36
N VAL A 134 -0.90 -4.50 -13.38
CA VAL A 134 0.36 -4.00 -12.83
C VAL A 134 0.13 -2.77 -11.96
N TRP A 135 0.80 -2.72 -10.82
CA TRP A 135 0.88 -1.54 -9.96
C TRP A 135 2.31 -1.01 -9.99
N LEU A 136 2.46 0.26 -10.31
CA LEU A 136 3.75 0.94 -10.49
C LEU A 136 3.84 2.13 -9.55
N TYR A 137 4.92 2.23 -8.78
CA TYR A 137 5.21 3.42 -7.99
C TYR A 137 5.91 4.47 -8.86
N ASP A 138 5.21 5.56 -9.13
CA ASP A 138 5.71 6.79 -9.73
C ASP A 138 6.43 7.62 -8.66
N ALA A 139 7.72 7.33 -8.47
CA ALA A 139 8.57 8.00 -7.49
C ALA A 139 8.71 9.51 -7.72
N GLN A 140 8.48 10.01 -8.94
CA GLN A 140 8.55 11.44 -9.24
C GLN A 140 7.41 12.20 -8.58
N HIS A 141 6.22 11.59 -8.53
CA HIS A 141 5.00 12.21 -8.02
C HIS A 141 4.54 11.60 -6.69
N GLY A 142 5.34 10.71 -6.08
CA GLY A 142 5.00 10.06 -4.82
C GLY A 142 3.66 9.33 -4.89
N ARG A 143 3.41 8.59 -5.96
CA ARG A 143 2.09 7.95 -6.17
C ARG A 143 2.20 6.58 -6.80
N TRP A 144 1.28 5.70 -6.47
CA TRP A 144 1.06 4.46 -7.18
C TRP A 144 0.10 4.68 -8.33
N ALA A 145 0.40 4.04 -9.46
CA ALA A 145 -0.46 3.93 -10.61
C ALA A 145 -0.82 2.46 -10.84
N TYR A 146 -2.02 2.21 -11.36
CA TYR A 146 -2.49 0.90 -11.78
C TYR A 146 -2.59 0.88 -13.31
N ALA A 147 -2.19 -0.22 -13.93
CA ALA A 147 -2.48 -0.47 -15.33
C ALA A 147 -2.97 -1.90 -15.58
N ASP A 148 -3.85 -2.04 -16.56
CA ASP A 148 -4.39 -3.30 -17.08
C ASP A 148 -3.71 -3.73 -18.39
N GLY A 149 -2.53 -3.16 -18.68
CA GLY A 149 -1.79 -3.35 -19.93
C GLY A 149 -2.19 -2.39 -21.06
N THR A 150 -3.34 -1.73 -20.99
CA THR A 150 -3.81 -0.78 -22.03
C THR A 150 -4.08 0.63 -21.51
N ARG A 151 -4.40 0.76 -20.22
CA ARG A 151 -4.72 2.03 -19.57
C ARG A 151 -3.97 2.15 -18.26
N LEU A 152 -3.45 3.33 -17.96
CA LEU A 152 -2.93 3.69 -16.65
C LEU A 152 -3.91 4.61 -15.93
N SER A 153 -4.18 4.34 -14.65
CA SER A 153 -4.90 5.22 -13.74
C SER A 153 -4.09 5.46 -12.47
N VAL A 154 -4.28 6.61 -11.83
CA VAL A 154 -3.68 6.85 -10.50
C VAL A 154 -4.40 5.96 -9.50
N TYR A 155 -3.64 5.12 -8.80
CA TYR A 155 -4.16 4.19 -7.80
C TYR A 155 -4.10 4.78 -6.39
N ALA A 156 -3.02 5.48 -6.02
CA ALA A 156 -2.91 6.19 -4.75
C ALA A 156 -1.87 7.31 -4.85
N ALA A 157 -2.18 8.53 -4.42
CA ALA A 157 -1.21 9.62 -4.31
C ALA A 157 -0.85 9.87 -2.83
N GLU A 158 0.37 10.35 -2.56
CA GLU A 158 0.82 10.70 -1.20
C GLU A 158 0.05 11.89 -0.58
N ASP A 159 -0.76 12.64 -1.35
CA ASP A 159 -1.57 13.74 -0.85
C ASP A 159 -2.85 13.29 -0.12
N ALA A 160 -3.15 13.95 1.01
CA ALA A 160 -4.35 13.72 1.81
C ALA A 160 -5.65 14.00 1.02
N PRO A 161 -6.76 13.28 1.30
CA PRO A 161 -8.05 13.61 0.74
C PRO A 161 -8.47 15.02 1.18
N ARG A 162 -8.56 15.95 0.23
CA ARG A 162 -9.20 17.24 0.46
C ARG A 162 -10.67 16.96 0.71
N ALA A 163 -11.16 17.27 1.91
CA ALA A 163 -12.57 17.28 2.20
C ALA A 163 -13.28 18.10 1.12
N ALA A 164 -14.32 17.53 0.50
CA ALA A 164 -15.25 18.30 -0.30
C ALA A 164 -15.83 19.38 0.61
N ALA A 165 -15.38 20.61 0.42
CA ALA A 165 -15.93 21.77 1.10
C ALA A 165 -17.34 22.02 0.54
N GLY A 166 -18.35 21.74 1.36
CA GLY A 166 -19.65 22.41 1.43
C GLY A 166 -20.55 22.37 0.19
N ASP A 167 -21.69 21.69 0.31
CA ASP A 167 -22.93 22.18 -0.31
C ASP A 167 -23.78 22.87 0.80
N PRO A 168 -24.10 24.17 0.69
CA PRO A 168 -24.86 24.87 1.70
C PRO A 168 -26.37 24.64 1.53
N GLY A 169 -27.02 24.22 2.61
CA GLY A 169 -28.40 24.61 2.90
C GLY A 169 -29.50 23.91 2.12
N HIS A 170 -29.96 22.76 2.64
CA HIS A 170 -31.39 22.45 2.51
C HIS A 170 -32.20 23.51 3.27
N ALA A 171 -32.85 24.40 2.52
CA ALA A 171 -33.89 25.27 3.06
C ALA A 171 -35.07 24.40 3.55
N PRO A 172 -35.66 24.67 4.74
CA PRO A 172 -36.84 23.96 5.18
C PRO A 172 -38.05 24.40 4.35
N THR A 173 -38.75 23.44 3.77
CA THR A 173 -40.00 23.63 3.02
C THR A 173 -41.03 24.37 3.90
N GLN A 174 -41.36 25.61 3.55
CA GLN A 174 -42.53 26.30 4.12
C GLN A 174 -43.81 25.69 3.55
N VAL A 175 -44.71 25.27 4.45
CA VAL A 175 -46.08 24.87 4.14
C VAL A 175 -46.90 26.13 3.86
N VAL A 176 -47.49 26.23 2.67
CA VAL A 176 -48.47 27.27 2.33
C VAL A 176 -49.87 26.66 2.37
N THR A 177 -50.66 27.04 3.37
CA THR A 177 -52.12 26.93 3.37
C THR A 177 -52.72 28.18 2.72
N PRO A 178 -53.53 28.07 1.66
CA PRO A 178 -54.37 29.18 1.23
C PRO A 178 -55.74 29.11 1.93
N ASP A 179 -56.01 30.06 2.82
CA ASP A 179 -57.36 30.46 3.20
C ASP A 179 -58.02 31.18 2.00
N GLY A 180 -59.30 30.87 1.76
CA GLY A 180 -60.07 31.35 0.62
C GLY A 180 -60.74 32.72 0.81
N PRO A 181 -61.72 33.04 -0.05
CA PRO A 181 -62.78 34.02 0.23
C PRO A 181 -64.07 33.35 0.72
#